data_AF-A0A367JL07-F1
#
_entry.id   AF-A0A367JL07-F1
#
_cell.length_a   1.000
_cell.length_b   1.000
_cell.length_c   1.000
_cell.angle_alpha   90.00
_cell.angle_beta   90.00
_cell.angle_gamma   90.00
#
_symmetry.space_group_name_H-M   'P 1'
#
loop_
_entity.id
_entity.type
_entity.pdbx_description
1 polymer ?
#
loop_
_entity_poly.entity_id
_entity_poly.type
_entity_poly.pdbx_seq_one_letter_code
_entity_poly.pdbx_strand_id
1 'polypeptide(L)'
;MKQCMLRNPLTYRKYLDIVEEKEETNFKRKKSELVTESQVIQFVNNVYSVDDFGNPEIYIKKLTSTKDIFELVKENSTLFSNKTSRWCSSNKLKFLNAVRDKNQGTRKRNLFVMDDIYRDCLITSITEYLPNCQQSLKVLQNNAFEIVGYTRKSPTADTSDNCVKLLNKMINNLRSRSFASHIFVSSSSRVSTAFVERDLKVDQKIYEQLDAVDGTTQDFIKYINASKHSICLAVLDFGGLSSRYHHVQKLLKDYPAIKKVAVDTFMISDELFIYDTDDLKANASLLERFNCRYKLMQRLK
;
A
#
# COMPACT_ATOMS: atom_id res chain seq x y z
N MET A 1 22.21 -8.71 15.01
CA MET A 1 21.80 -8.76 13.59
C MET A 1 20.48 -8.01 13.47
N LYS A 2 20.49 -6.77 12.97
CA LYS A 2 19.26 -6.01 12.71
C LYS A 2 18.70 -6.52 11.38
N GLN A 3 17.57 -7.21 11.41
CA GLN A 3 16.86 -7.54 10.17
C GLN A 3 15.99 -6.33 9.80
N CYS A 4 16.40 -5.57 8.79
CA CYS A 4 15.53 -4.57 8.18
C CYS A 4 14.48 -5.25 7.31
N MET A 5 13.25 -4.73 7.33
CA MET A 5 12.31 -5.04 6.27
C MET A 5 12.83 -4.45 4.97
N LEU A 6 13.17 -5.34 4.05
CA LEU A 6 13.27 -5.00 2.64
C LEU A 6 11.90 -5.03 1.93
N ARG A 7 10.79 -5.33 2.65
CA ARG A 7 9.40 -5.51 2.14
C ARG A 7 8.34 -5.40 3.25
N ASN A 8 7.12 -4.99 2.87
CA ASN A 8 6.01 -4.73 3.78
C ASN A 8 5.47 -5.99 4.49
N PRO A 9 5.14 -5.84 5.79
CA PRO A 9 4.76 -6.93 6.67
C PRO A 9 3.37 -7.54 6.40
N LEU A 10 2.47 -6.81 5.75
CA LEU A 10 1.04 -7.13 5.69
C LEU A 10 0.64 -8.07 4.56
N THR A 11 1.56 -8.49 3.69
CA THR A 11 1.13 -8.89 2.34
C THR A 11 1.87 -10.04 1.66
N TYR A 12 2.96 -10.59 2.22
CA TYR A 12 3.73 -11.61 1.49
C TYR A 12 4.41 -12.66 2.39
N ARG A 13 4.47 -13.90 1.89
CA ARG A 13 5.44 -14.93 2.33
C ARG A 13 6.84 -14.56 1.81
N LYS A 14 7.89 -14.78 2.61
CA LYS A 14 9.30 -14.55 2.28
C LYS A 14 9.70 -14.98 0.86
N TYR A 15 10.47 -14.10 0.21
CA TYR A 15 11.66 -14.53 -0.51
C TYR A 15 12.85 -14.19 0.37
N LEU A 16 13.62 -15.20 0.77
CA LEU A 16 14.94 -15.00 1.37
C LEU A 16 15.88 -14.64 0.21
N ASP A 17 16.22 -13.36 0.08
CA ASP A 17 17.41 -12.96 -0.67
C ASP A 17 18.48 -12.58 0.37
N ILE A 18 19.64 -13.22 0.29
CA ILE A 18 20.82 -12.90 1.11
C ILE A 18 21.26 -11.50 0.68
N VAL A 19 21.19 -10.53 1.58
CA VAL A 19 21.76 -9.20 1.38
C VAL A 19 23.23 -9.30 1.77
N GLU A 20 24.14 -9.11 0.81
CA GLU A 20 25.53 -8.81 1.13
C GLU A 20 25.56 -7.48 1.90
N GLU A 21 26.15 -7.52 3.10
CA GLU A 21 26.31 -6.37 3.98
C GLU A 21 27.08 -5.27 3.23
N LYS A 22 26.39 -4.20 2.84
CA LYS A 22 27.09 -2.94 2.55
C LYS A 22 27.54 -2.37 3.89
N GLU A 23 28.84 -2.20 4.04
CA GLU A 23 29.50 -1.63 5.21
C GLU A 23 28.75 -0.37 5.68
N GLU A 24 28.12 -0.47 6.86
CA GLU A 24 27.49 0.66 7.53
C GLU A 24 28.59 1.60 8.02
N THR A 25 28.76 2.75 7.36
CA THR A 25 29.43 3.88 7.97
C THR A 25 28.68 4.27 9.25
N ASN A 26 29.40 4.27 10.36
CA ASN A 26 29.01 4.47 11.76
C ASN A 26 28.26 5.79 12.08
N PHE A 27 27.11 6.05 11.44
CA PHE A 27 26.18 7.07 11.90
C PHE A 27 25.14 6.41 12.81
N LYS A 28 25.16 6.75 14.11
CA LYS A 28 24.05 6.46 15.04
C LYS A 28 22.79 7.13 14.50
N ARG A 29 22.02 6.43 13.65
CA ARG A 29 20.73 6.89 13.15
C ARG A 29 19.81 7.11 14.37
N LYS A 30 19.33 8.34 14.53
CA LYS A 30 18.39 8.72 15.59
C LYS A 30 17.14 7.85 15.45
N LYS A 31 16.67 7.21 16.53
CA LYS A 31 15.44 6.40 16.49
C LYS A 31 14.27 7.34 16.13
N SER A 32 13.58 7.05 15.04
CA SER A 32 12.42 7.84 14.61
C SER A 32 11.27 7.63 15.59
N GLU A 33 10.53 8.69 15.93
CA GLU A 33 9.47 8.68 16.93
C GLU A 33 8.15 9.14 16.31
N LEU A 34 7.03 8.55 16.77
CA LEU A 34 5.69 8.95 16.34
C LEU A 34 5.30 10.24 17.08
N VAL A 35 5.25 11.35 16.34
CA VAL A 35 5.08 12.71 16.88
C VAL A 35 3.71 13.33 16.59
N THR A 36 2.84 12.65 15.82
CA THR A 36 1.46 13.09 15.55
C THR A 36 0.44 11.99 15.87
N GLU A 37 -0.81 12.38 16.16
CA GLU A 37 -1.88 11.41 16.40
C GLU A 37 -2.15 10.51 15.19
N SER A 38 -2.05 11.07 13.98
CA SER A 38 -2.22 10.32 12.73
C SER A 38 -1.16 9.22 12.59
N GLN A 39 0.10 9.53 12.88
CA GLN A 39 1.19 8.54 12.86
C GLN A 39 0.95 7.42 13.86
N VAL A 40 0.46 7.74 15.06
CA VAL A 40 0.09 6.75 16.07
C VAL A 40 -1.07 5.87 15.62
N ILE A 41 -2.12 6.45 15.04
CA ILE A 41 -3.27 5.71 14.49
C ILE A 41 -2.81 4.74 13.40
N GLN A 42 -1.95 5.21 12.49
CA GLN A 42 -1.37 4.36 11.44
C GLN A 42 -0.53 3.24 12.03
N PHE A 43 0.37 3.54 12.96
CA PHE A 43 1.21 2.53 13.60
C PHE A 43 0.35 1.44 14.27
N VAL A 44 -0.61 1.84 15.10
CA VAL A 44 -1.50 0.88 15.80
C VAL A 44 -2.29 0.03 14.82
N ASN A 45 -2.88 0.62 13.78
CA ASN A 45 -3.68 -0.12 12.81
C ASN A 45 -2.85 -1.07 11.93
N ASN A 46 -1.55 -0.81 11.76
CA ASN A 46 -0.65 -1.71 11.06
C ASN A 46 -0.11 -2.80 12.00
N VAL A 47 0.30 -2.48 13.23
CA VAL A 47 0.82 -3.47 14.17
C VAL A 47 -0.27 -4.42 14.68
N TYR A 48 -1.48 -3.91 14.92
CA TYR A 48 -2.57 -4.66 15.54
C TYR A 48 -3.76 -4.80 14.58
N SER A 49 -3.78 -5.91 13.85
CA SER A 49 -4.82 -6.19 12.88
C SER A 49 -5.88 -7.16 13.42
N VAL A 50 -7.11 -6.98 12.96
CA VAL A 50 -8.22 -7.94 13.16
C VAL A 50 -8.25 -9.01 12.07
N ASP A 51 -7.55 -8.75 10.97
CA ASP A 51 -7.55 -9.54 9.75
C ASP A 51 -6.36 -10.48 9.71
N ASP A 52 -6.61 -11.74 9.35
CA ASP A 52 -5.55 -12.67 8.96
C ASP A 52 -5.06 -12.31 7.56
N PHE A 53 -3.77 -12.01 7.44
CA PHE A 53 -3.13 -11.72 6.15
C PHE A 53 -2.45 -12.95 5.54
N GLY A 54 -2.55 -14.13 6.16
CA GLY A 54 -1.92 -15.35 5.65
C GLY A 54 -0.38 -15.30 5.61
N ASN A 55 0.22 -14.43 6.43
CA ASN A 55 1.68 -14.16 6.52
C ASN A 55 2.17 -14.38 7.97
N PRO A 56 2.28 -15.64 8.42
CA PRO A 56 2.60 -15.99 9.81
C PRO A 56 4.03 -15.60 10.22
N GLU A 57 4.91 -15.34 9.25
CA GLU A 57 6.28 -14.88 9.47
C GLU A 57 6.33 -13.46 10.04
N ILE A 58 5.23 -12.73 9.91
CA ILE A 58 5.17 -11.30 10.20
C ILE A 58 4.07 -10.97 11.19
N TYR A 59 2.92 -11.62 11.04
CA TYR A 59 1.81 -11.48 11.96
C TYR A 59 1.57 -12.77 12.72
N ILE A 60 1.65 -12.67 14.05
CA ILE A 60 1.38 -13.79 14.94
C ILE A 60 0.04 -13.53 15.62
N LYS A 61 -0.83 -14.54 15.62
CA LYS A 61 -2.09 -14.48 16.36
C LYS A 61 -1.80 -14.43 17.86
N LYS A 62 -2.15 -13.32 18.51
CA LYS A 62 -1.88 -13.07 19.92
C LYS A 62 -3.08 -12.47 20.62
N LEU A 63 -3.38 -13.01 21.80
CA LEU A 63 -4.37 -12.43 22.70
C LEU A 63 -3.78 -11.17 23.34
N THR A 64 -4.31 -10.01 22.97
CA THR A 64 -3.70 -8.71 23.25
C THR A 64 -4.66 -7.81 24.02
N SER A 65 -4.17 -7.17 25.08
CA SER A 65 -4.93 -6.20 25.86
C SER A 65 -4.76 -4.78 25.31
N THR A 66 -5.71 -3.87 25.60
CA THR A 66 -5.53 -2.45 25.25
C THR A 66 -4.32 -1.85 25.99
N LYS A 67 -3.97 -2.37 27.17
CA LYS A 67 -2.79 -1.94 27.93
C LYS A 67 -1.50 -2.27 27.17
N ASP A 68 -1.39 -3.48 26.64
CA ASP A 68 -0.21 -3.92 25.87
C ASP A 68 0.00 -3.04 24.62
N ILE A 69 -1.10 -2.65 23.96
CA ILE A 69 -1.06 -1.74 22.80
C ILE A 69 -0.51 -0.38 23.22
N PHE A 70 -0.98 0.16 24.34
CA PHE A 70 -0.57 1.48 24.83
C PHE A 70 0.86 1.50 25.36
N GLU A 71 1.32 0.43 25.99
CA GLU A 71 2.72 0.27 26.40
C GLU A 71 3.63 0.33 25.17
N LEU A 72 3.33 -0.43 24.11
CA LEU A 72 4.11 -0.38 22.87
C LEU A 72 4.09 1.01 22.21
N VAL A 73 2.95 1.70 22.19
CA VAL A 73 2.88 3.04 21.61
C VAL A 73 3.69 4.04 22.44
N LYS A 74 3.67 3.93 23.77
CA LYS A 74 4.44 4.79 24.68
C LYS A 74 5.95 4.63 24.49
N GLU A 75 6.42 3.43 24.16
CA GLU A 75 7.83 3.17 23.82
C GLU A 75 8.30 3.83 22.52
N ASN A 76 7.36 4.24 21.65
CA ASN A 76 7.64 4.71 20.30
C ASN A 76 7.01 6.09 20.00
N SER A 77 6.42 6.75 21.00
CA SER A 77 5.72 8.03 20.85
C SER A 77 5.82 8.88 22.12
N THR A 78 6.06 10.18 21.93
CA THR A 78 6.03 11.18 23.00
C THR A 78 4.61 11.69 23.30
N LEU A 79 3.62 11.37 22.46
CA LEU A 79 2.24 11.84 22.59
C LEU A 79 1.37 11.02 23.55
N PHE A 80 1.90 9.92 24.10
CA PHE A 80 1.08 8.87 24.68
C PHE A 80 1.13 8.82 26.21
N SER A 81 0.88 9.95 26.87
CA SER A 81 0.80 10.01 28.33
C SER A 81 -0.61 9.70 28.89
N ASN A 82 -1.69 10.06 28.19
CA ASN A 82 -3.07 10.05 28.76
C ASN A 82 -4.18 9.47 27.86
N LYS A 83 -3.86 8.67 26.82
CA LYS A 83 -4.91 8.16 25.90
C LYS A 83 -5.69 7.00 26.53
N THR A 84 -7.01 6.97 26.29
CA THR A 84 -7.96 6.04 26.91
C THR A 84 -8.68 5.17 25.89
N SER A 85 -9.44 4.18 26.35
CA SER A 85 -10.36 3.40 25.50
C SER A 85 -11.33 4.29 24.69
N ARG A 86 -11.71 5.46 25.23
CA ARG A 86 -12.55 6.45 24.53
C ARG A 86 -11.82 7.06 23.34
N TRP A 87 -10.53 7.39 23.46
CA TRP A 87 -9.72 7.91 22.35
C TRP A 87 -9.63 6.91 21.19
N CYS A 88 -9.48 5.62 21.49
CA CYS A 88 -9.46 4.57 20.46
C CYS A 88 -10.76 4.53 19.65
N SER A 89 -11.91 4.65 20.33
CA SER A 89 -13.22 4.63 19.67
C SER A 89 -13.43 5.89 18.82
N SER A 90 -13.09 7.07 19.35
CA SER A 90 -13.18 8.34 18.62
C SER A 90 -12.35 8.33 17.34
N ASN A 91 -11.18 7.68 17.36
CA ASN A 91 -10.28 7.56 16.21
C ASN A 91 -10.50 6.28 15.38
N LYS A 92 -11.58 5.54 15.65
CA LYS A 92 -11.98 4.35 14.89
C LYS A 92 -10.85 3.32 14.70
N LEU A 93 -10.07 3.07 15.76
CA LEU A 93 -8.97 2.10 15.69
C LEU A 93 -9.49 0.70 15.38
N LYS A 94 -8.89 0.06 14.37
CA LYS A 94 -9.42 -1.17 13.76
C LYS A 94 -9.46 -2.34 14.72
N PHE A 95 -8.49 -2.43 15.63
CA PHE A 95 -8.42 -3.51 16.62
C PHE A 95 -9.67 -3.59 17.52
N LEU A 96 -10.45 -2.50 17.64
CA LEU A 96 -11.70 -2.50 18.40
C LEU A 96 -12.76 -3.44 17.82
N ASN A 97 -12.65 -3.77 16.53
CA ASN A 97 -13.56 -4.64 15.81
C ASN A 97 -13.31 -6.14 16.09
N ALA A 98 -12.19 -6.50 16.73
CA ALA A 98 -11.91 -7.90 17.04
C ALA A 98 -12.80 -8.44 18.17
N VAL A 99 -13.08 -9.75 18.09
CA VAL A 99 -13.84 -10.50 19.09
C VAL A 99 -13.14 -10.40 20.45
N ARG A 100 -13.93 -10.06 21.47
CA ARG A 100 -13.45 -9.93 22.85
C ARG A 100 -13.44 -11.29 23.52
N ASP A 101 -12.34 -11.60 24.19
CA ASP A 101 -12.29 -12.69 25.15
C ASP A 101 -12.62 -12.14 26.54
N LYS A 102 -13.63 -12.73 27.21
CA LYS A 102 -14.12 -12.31 28.53
C LYS A 102 -13.59 -13.18 29.67
N ASN A 103 -12.84 -14.24 29.39
CA ASN A 103 -12.58 -15.31 30.36
C ASN A 103 -11.54 -15.00 31.44
N GLN A 104 -10.87 -13.84 31.44
CA GLN A 104 -9.72 -13.56 32.33
C GLN A 104 -9.76 -12.21 33.07
N GLY A 105 -10.95 -11.62 33.32
CA GLY A 105 -11.09 -10.35 34.07
C GLY A 105 -10.52 -9.09 33.40
N THR A 106 -9.60 -9.25 32.43
CA THR A 106 -9.00 -8.20 31.61
C THR A 106 -9.55 -8.30 30.20
N ARG A 107 -10.05 -7.19 29.63
CA ARG A 107 -10.60 -7.17 28.27
C ARG A 107 -9.48 -7.36 27.24
N LYS A 108 -9.30 -8.59 26.75
CA LYS A 108 -8.34 -8.93 25.69
C LYS A 108 -9.05 -9.23 24.37
N ARG A 109 -8.33 -9.13 23.26
CA ARG A 109 -8.82 -9.41 21.91
C ARG A 109 -7.85 -10.31 21.18
N ASN A 110 -8.38 -11.22 20.38
CA ASN A 110 -7.56 -12.01 19.46
C ASN A 110 -7.22 -11.14 18.26
N LEU A 111 -5.93 -10.82 18.11
CA LEU A 111 -5.41 -9.96 17.05
C LEU A 111 -4.27 -10.67 16.33
N PHE A 112 -4.05 -10.27 15.08
CA PHE A 112 -2.83 -10.54 14.35
C PHE A 112 -1.86 -9.41 14.66
N VAL A 113 -0.78 -9.73 15.38
CA VAL A 113 0.19 -8.74 15.88
C VAL A 113 1.49 -8.83 15.10
N MET A 114 1.97 -7.69 14.60
CA MET A 114 3.24 -7.59 13.91
C MET A 114 4.41 -7.93 14.84
N ASP A 115 5.31 -8.77 14.36
CA ASP A 115 6.57 -9.11 15.01
C ASP A 115 7.41 -7.84 15.30
N ASP A 116 8.16 -7.86 16.40
CA ASP A 116 8.85 -6.67 16.88
C ASP A 116 9.99 -6.22 15.96
N ILE A 117 10.64 -7.17 15.27
CA ILE A 117 11.71 -6.92 14.31
C ILE A 117 11.29 -5.99 13.17
N TYR A 118 9.99 -5.85 12.92
CA TYR A 118 9.41 -5.07 11.82
C TYR A 118 8.90 -3.68 12.24
N ARG A 119 8.89 -3.38 13.54
CA ARG A 119 8.26 -2.16 14.06
C ARG A 119 9.07 -0.89 13.80
N ASP A 120 10.40 -0.95 13.95
CA ASP A 120 11.27 0.22 13.70
C ASP A 120 11.22 0.65 12.22
N CYS A 121 11.18 -0.30 11.29
CA CYS A 121 10.98 -0.01 9.86
C CYS A 121 9.62 0.64 9.61
N LEU A 122 8.55 0.10 10.20
CA LEU A 122 7.21 0.68 10.08
C LEU A 122 7.19 2.14 10.59
N ILE A 123 7.80 2.41 11.75
CA ILE A 123 7.87 3.76 12.33
C ILE A 123 8.61 4.70 11.37
N THR A 124 9.78 4.30 10.88
CA THR A 124 10.56 5.08 9.91
C THR A 124 9.72 5.41 8.67
N SER A 125 8.98 4.44 8.12
CA SER A 125 8.14 4.67 6.94
C SER A 125 6.97 5.64 7.23
N ILE A 126 6.41 5.60 8.45
CA ILE A 126 5.34 6.50 8.88
C ILE A 126 5.85 7.92 9.11
N THR A 127 7.05 8.06 9.69
CA THR A 127 7.60 9.35 10.10
C THR A 127 8.32 10.09 8.98
N GLU A 128 8.92 9.36 8.05
CA GLU A 128 9.80 9.94 7.02
C GLU A 128 9.21 9.73 5.62
N TYR A 129 8.90 8.49 5.25
CA TYR A 129 8.51 8.18 3.89
C TYR A 129 7.16 8.77 3.50
N LEU A 130 6.12 8.53 4.30
CA LEU A 130 4.77 8.97 3.93
C LEU A 130 4.67 10.50 3.74
N PRO A 131 5.21 11.34 4.66
CA PRO A 131 5.23 12.78 4.45
C PRO A 131 5.98 13.20 3.18
N ASN A 132 7.13 12.57 2.88
CA ASN A 132 7.93 12.90 1.69
C ASN A 132 7.23 12.50 0.39
N CYS A 133 6.59 11.33 0.37
CA CYS A 133 5.79 10.85 -0.74
C CYS A 133 4.60 11.79 -1.00
N GLN A 134 3.84 12.09 0.05
CA GLN A 134 2.71 13.01 -0.02
C GLN A 134 3.13 14.43 -0.45
N GLN A 135 4.26 14.93 0.03
CA GLN A 135 4.77 16.24 -0.37
C GLN A 135 5.13 16.26 -1.86
N SER A 136 5.79 15.22 -2.35
CA SER A 136 6.15 15.09 -3.77
C SER A 136 4.91 15.07 -4.68
N LEU A 137 3.85 14.37 -4.26
CA LEU A 137 2.60 14.31 -5.02
C LEU A 137 1.79 15.61 -4.92
N LYS A 138 1.82 16.32 -3.79
CA LYS A 138 1.24 17.66 -3.66
C LYS A 138 1.91 18.68 -4.58
N VAL A 139 3.23 18.60 -4.77
CA VAL A 139 3.94 19.43 -5.74
C VAL A 139 3.40 19.20 -7.15
N LEU A 140 3.11 17.94 -7.52
CA LEU A 140 2.48 17.64 -8.81
C LEU A 140 1.07 18.24 -8.93
N GLN A 141 0.24 18.12 -7.89
CA GLN A 141 -1.10 18.73 -7.87
C GLN A 141 -1.03 20.26 -8.03
N ASN A 142 -0.11 20.92 -7.35
CA ASN A 142 0.12 22.36 -7.47
C ASN A 142 0.60 22.76 -8.87
N ASN A 143 1.27 21.84 -9.58
CA ASN A 143 1.67 22.01 -10.97
C ASN A 143 0.58 21.56 -11.97
N ALA A 144 -0.69 21.60 -11.55
CA ALA A 144 -1.87 21.28 -12.35
C ALA A 144 -1.91 19.85 -12.92
N PHE A 145 -1.22 18.90 -12.27
CA PHE A 145 -1.43 17.49 -12.55
C PHE A 145 -2.61 16.95 -11.76
N GLU A 146 -3.51 16.27 -12.43
CA GLU A 146 -4.48 15.42 -11.77
C GLU A 146 -3.83 14.08 -11.40
N ILE A 147 -3.98 13.66 -10.15
CA ILE A 147 -3.49 12.34 -9.71
C ILE A 147 -4.59 11.31 -9.89
N VAL A 148 -4.42 10.40 -10.85
CA VAL A 148 -5.35 9.29 -11.09
C VAL A 148 -4.75 8.01 -10.56
N GLY A 149 -5.47 7.30 -9.70
CA GLY A 149 -5.08 6.02 -9.14
C GLY A 149 -5.49 4.85 -10.03
N TYR A 150 -4.57 3.90 -10.23
CA TYR A 150 -4.90 2.62 -10.87
C TYR A 150 -4.37 1.45 -10.04
N THR A 151 -5.20 0.42 -9.87
CA THR A 151 -4.79 -0.82 -9.24
C THR A 151 -5.40 -2.03 -9.93
N ARG A 152 -4.75 -3.18 -9.77
CA ARG A 152 -5.27 -4.46 -10.27
C ARG A 152 -4.93 -5.62 -9.37
N LYS A 153 -5.80 -6.64 -9.41
CA LYS A 153 -5.53 -7.96 -8.85
C LYS A 153 -5.38 -8.98 -9.97
N SER A 154 -4.45 -9.91 -9.79
CA SER A 154 -4.34 -11.09 -10.66
C SER A 154 -5.48 -12.06 -10.37
N PRO A 155 -5.92 -12.87 -11.34
CA PRO A 155 -6.81 -13.98 -11.08
C PRO A 155 -6.20 -14.91 -10.01
N THR A 156 -6.96 -15.20 -8.96
CA THR A 156 -6.59 -16.13 -7.89
C THR A 156 -7.77 -17.06 -7.58
N ALA A 157 -7.50 -18.13 -6.83
CA ALA A 157 -8.52 -19.01 -6.28
C ALA A 157 -9.11 -18.47 -4.95
N ASP A 158 -8.92 -17.18 -4.66
CA ASP A 158 -9.42 -16.57 -3.43
C ASP A 158 -10.93 -16.36 -3.49
N THR A 159 -11.57 -16.22 -2.32
CA THR A 159 -12.99 -15.87 -2.24
C THR A 159 -13.23 -14.44 -2.75
N SER A 160 -14.47 -14.19 -3.23
CA SER A 160 -14.92 -12.83 -3.60
C SER A 160 -14.65 -11.82 -2.49
N ASP A 161 -14.92 -12.21 -1.23
CA ASP A 161 -14.84 -11.33 -0.07
C ASP A 161 -13.39 -10.92 0.24
N ASN A 162 -12.45 -11.87 0.14
CA ASN A 162 -11.04 -11.57 0.27
C ASN A 162 -10.57 -10.65 -0.87
N CYS A 163 -11.02 -10.90 -2.11
CA CYS A 163 -10.69 -10.03 -3.25
C CYS A 163 -11.16 -8.59 -3.00
N VAL A 164 -12.44 -8.41 -2.62
CA VAL A 164 -13.05 -7.10 -2.29
C VAL A 164 -12.25 -6.40 -1.19
N LYS A 165 -11.96 -7.10 -0.09
CA LYS A 165 -11.21 -6.55 1.05
C LYS A 165 -9.83 -6.05 0.64
N LEU A 166 -9.11 -6.82 -0.18
CA LEU A 166 -7.79 -6.44 -0.65
C LEU A 166 -7.83 -5.24 -1.60
N LEU A 167 -8.79 -5.23 -2.53
CA LEU A 167 -8.99 -4.11 -3.43
C LEU A 167 -9.34 -2.83 -2.66
N ASN A 168 -10.25 -2.91 -1.68
CA ASN A 168 -10.57 -1.77 -0.81
C ASN A 168 -9.35 -1.25 -0.04
N LYS A 169 -8.43 -2.12 0.39
CA LYS A 169 -7.16 -1.68 1.00
C LYS A 169 -6.27 -0.94 -0.01
N MET A 170 -6.17 -1.42 -1.24
CA MET A 170 -5.43 -0.75 -2.31
C MET A 170 -6.05 0.62 -2.69
N ILE A 171 -7.38 0.68 -2.82
CA ILE A 171 -8.12 1.92 -3.06
C ILE A 171 -7.86 2.93 -1.94
N ASN A 172 -7.96 2.51 -0.68
CA ASN A 172 -7.69 3.37 0.46
C ASN A 172 -6.25 3.89 0.48
N ASN A 173 -5.28 3.09 0.06
CA ASN A 173 -3.89 3.52 -0.06
C ASN A 173 -3.72 4.59 -1.15
N LEU A 174 -4.26 4.36 -2.36
CA LEU A 174 -4.22 5.34 -3.45
C LEU A 174 -4.89 6.66 -3.04
N ARG A 175 -6.01 6.59 -2.33
CA ARG A 175 -6.72 7.79 -1.83
C ARG A 175 -5.93 8.54 -0.76
N SER A 176 -5.53 7.84 0.30
CA SER A 176 -4.95 8.48 1.49
C SER A 176 -3.47 8.84 1.34
N ARG A 177 -2.72 8.06 0.56
CA ARG A 177 -1.26 8.22 0.42
C ARG A 177 -0.90 8.91 -0.87
N SER A 178 -1.58 8.57 -1.96
CA SER A 178 -1.28 9.13 -3.28
C SER A 178 -2.16 10.34 -3.64
N PHE A 179 -3.16 10.68 -2.84
CA PHE A 179 -4.13 11.74 -3.13
C PHE A 179 -4.84 11.58 -4.48
N ALA A 180 -5.06 10.33 -4.91
CA ALA A 180 -5.77 10.04 -6.14
C ALA A 180 -7.21 10.59 -6.08
N SER A 181 -7.59 11.42 -7.05
CA SER A 181 -8.94 12.01 -7.18
C SER A 181 -9.91 10.99 -7.76
N HIS A 182 -9.48 10.25 -8.79
CA HIS A 182 -10.20 9.14 -9.37
C HIS A 182 -9.39 7.85 -9.25
N ILE A 183 -10.05 6.76 -8.90
CA ILE A 183 -9.43 5.45 -8.68
C ILE A 183 -10.12 4.41 -9.55
N PHE A 184 -9.37 3.79 -10.44
CA PHE A 184 -9.84 2.71 -11.30
C PHE A 184 -9.21 1.38 -10.92
N VAL A 185 -10.01 0.31 -11.04
CA VAL A 185 -9.64 -1.01 -10.54
C VAL A 185 -9.84 -2.06 -11.62
N SER A 186 -8.90 -2.98 -11.75
CA SER A 186 -9.13 -4.27 -12.41
C SER A 186 -9.19 -5.38 -11.36
N SER A 187 -10.38 -5.91 -11.11
CA SER A 187 -10.58 -6.93 -10.08
C SER A 187 -9.96 -8.29 -10.40
N SER A 188 -9.76 -8.61 -11.68
CA SER A 188 -9.14 -9.87 -12.11
C SER A 188 -8.52 -9.75 -13.50
N SER A 189 -7.25 -9.35 -13.57
CA SER A 189 -6.50 -9.31 -14.82
C SER A 189 -5.08 -9.83 -14.67
N ARG A 190 -4.64 -10.60 -15.68
CA ARG A 190 -3.26 -11.06 -15.72
C ARG A 190 -2.34 -9.87 -15.99
N VAL A 191 -1.18 -9.92 -15.36
CA VAL A 191 -0.08 -8.94 -15.52
C VAL A 191 0.31 -8.74 -16.99
N SER A 192 0.10 -9.82 -17.78
CA SER A 192 0.46 -10.00 -19.16
C SER A 192 -0.68 -9.70 -20.14
N THR A 193 -1.85 -9.27 -19.67
CA THR A 193 -2.96 -8.85 -20.52
C THR A 193 -2.80 -7.37 -20.84
N ALA A 194 -3.00 -6.99 -22.10
CA ALA A 194 -2.94 -5.60 -22.55
C ALA A 194 -4.07 -4.80 -21.88
N PHE A 195 -3.87 -3.50 -21.63
CA PHE A 195 -4.86 -2.67 -20.91
C PHE A 195 -6.23 -2.67 -21.58
N VAL A 196 -6.27 -2.56 -22.91
CA VAL A 196 -7.50 -2.55 -23.71
C VAL A 196 -8.32 -3.85 -23.61
N GLU A 197 -7.68 -4.96 -23.24
CA GLU A 197 -8.30 -6.27 -23.11
C GLU A 197 -8.75 -6.58 -21.67
N ARG A 198 -8.37 -5.74 -20.69
CA ARG A 198 -8.74 -5.96 -19.28
C ARG A 198 -10.19 -5.60 -19.04
N ASP A 199 -10.85 -6.35 -18.17
CA ASP A 199 -12.21 -6.03 -17.70
C ASP A 199 -13.25 -5.90 -18.84
N LEU A 200 -13.03 -6.58 -19.99
CA LEU A 200 -14.07 -6.71 -21.04
C LEU A 200 -15.30 -7.49 -20.56
N LYS A 201 -15.09 -8.35 -19.56
CA LYS A 201 -16.13 -9.03 -18.80
C LYS A 201 -15.78 -8.89 -17.34
N VAL A 202 -16.70 -8.35 -16.54
CA VAL A 202 -16.50 -8.10 -15.11
C VAL A 202 -17.49 -8.89 -14.28
N ASP A 203 -17.05 -9.29 -13.09
CA ASP A 203 -17.96 -9.74 -12.05
C ASP A 203 -18.51 -8.50 -11.33
N GLN A 204 -19.72 -8.11 -11.71
CA GLN A 204 -20.37 -6.90 -11.19
C GLN A 204 -20.51 -6.92 -9.66
N LYS A 205 -20.66 -8.10 -9.05
CA LYS A 205 -20.82 -8.26 -7.61
C LYS A 205 -19.59 -7.81 -6.83
N ILE A 206 -18.39 -7.89 -7.43
CA ILE A 206 -17.17 -7.39 -6.80
C ILE A 206 -17.22 -5.86 -6.78
N TYR A 207 -17.52 -5.22 -7.91
CA TYR A 207 -17.52 -3.76 -8.04
C TYR A 207 -18.60 -3.10 -7.19
N GLU A 208 -19.76 -3.73 -7.02
CA GLU A 208 -20.81 -3.28 -6.11
C GLU A 208 -20.37 -3.18 -4.64
N GLN A 209 -19.32 -3.91 -4.25
CA GLN A 209 -18.77 -3.93 -2.89
C GLN A 209 -17.48 -3.09 -2.73
N LEU A 210 -16.99 -2.47 -3.82
CA LEU A 210 -15.81 -1.62 -3.77
C LEU A 210 -16.18 -0.19 -3.35
N ASP A 211 -15.45 0.35 -2.38
CA ASP A 211 -15.74 1.65 -1.79
C ASP A 211 -15.10 2.80 -2.58
N ALA A 212 -15.94 3.65 -3.17
CA ALA A 212 -15.53 4.87 -3.86
C ALA A 212 -14.49 4.63 -4.98
N VAL A 213 -14.79 3.63 -5.82
CA VAL A 213 -14.10 3.38 -7.08
C VAL A 213 -14.82 4.12 -8.22
N ASP A 214 -14.07 4.62 -9.19
CA ASP A 214 -14.60 5.36 -10.35
C ASP A 214 -14.87 4.47 -11.56
N GLY A 215 -14.39 3.23 -11.52
CA GLY A 215 -14.77 2.19 -12.47
C GLY A 215 -13.69 1.15 -12.72
N THR A 216 -13.87 0.44 -13.84
CA THR A 216 -13.03 -0.65 -14.32
C THR A 216 -11.81 -0.13 -15.10
N THR A 217 -10.95 -1.01 -15.63
CA THR A 217 -9.94 -0.59 -16.62
C THR A 217 -10.58 0.01 -17.88
N GLN A 218 -11.77 -0.43 -18.28
CA GLN A 218 -12.44 0.13 -19.46
C GLN A 218 -12.91 1.56 -19.19
N ASP A 219 -13.35 1.86 -17.96
CA ASP A 219 -13.75 3.21 -17.57
C ASP A 219 -12.54 4.12 -17.39
N PHE A 220 -11.41 3.59 -16.90
CA PHE A 220 -10.12 4.28 -16.92
C PHE A 220 -9.74 4.72 -18.34
N ILE A 221 -9.83 3.80 -19.31
CA ILE A 221 -9.50 4.10 -20.72
C ILE A 221 -10.42 5.19 -21.29
N LYS A 222 -11.73 5.14 -21.00
CA LYS A 222 -12.66 6.21 -21.41
C LYS A 222 -12.29 7.54 -20.77
N TYR A 223 -11.98 7.53 -19.47
CA TYR A 223 -11.64 8.73 -18.71
C TYR A 223 -10.37 9.41 -19.25
N ILE A 224 -9.28 8.65 -19.43
CA ILE A 224 -8.01 9.22 -19.93
C ILE A 224 -8.12 9.71 -21.38
N ASN A 225 -8.95 9.06 -22.21
CA ASN A 225 -9.21 9.52 -23.59
C ASN A 225 -10.01 10.82 -23.63
N ALA A 226 -10.92 11.03 -22.68
CA ALA A 226 -11.71 12.24 -22.58
C ALA A 226 -10.97 13.38 -21.87
N SER A 227 -9.89 13.08 -21.15
CA SER A 227 -9.15 14.05 -20.36
C SER A 227 -8.39 15.06 -21.23
N LYS A 228 -8.50 16.33 -20.85
CA LYS A 228 -7.77 17.45 -21.46
C LYS A 228 -6.66 17.99 -20.56
N HIS A 229 -6.54 17.50 -19.33
CA HIS A 229 -5.56 17.93 -18.35
C HIS A 229 -4.39 16.94 -18.28
N SER A 230 -3.28 17.37 -17.70
CA SER A 230 -2.12 16.49 -17.49
C SER A 230 -2.39 15.54 -16.33
N ILE A 231 -2.22 14.23 -16.56
CA ILE A 231 -2.43 13.19 -15.56
C ILE A 231 -1.08 12.67 -15.04
N CYS A 232 -0.98 12.54 -13.72
CA CYS A 232 -0.02 11.66 -13.07
C CYS A 232 -0.74 10.35 -12.68
N LEU A 233 -0.34 9.25 -13.31
CA LEU A 233 -0.88 7.93 -13.01
C LEU A 233 -0.18 7.35 -11.78
N ALA A 234 -0.88 7.25 -10.66
CA ALA A 234 -0.39 6.65 -9.43
C ALA A 234 -0.75 5.16 -9.36
N VAL A 235 0.25 4.31 -9.10
CA VAL A 235 0.09 2.86 -8.94
C VAL A 235 0.80 2.34 -7.70
N LEU A 236 0.29 1.25 -7.14
CA LEU A 236 0.92 0.53 -6.03
C LEU A 236 1.81 -0.55 -6.60
N ASP A 237 3.13 -0.34 -6.55
CA ASP A 237 4.18 -1.12 -7.19
C ASP A 237 4.17 -1.15 -8.75
N PHE A 238 5.31 -1.51 -9.33
CA PHE A 238 5.50 -1.57 -10.78
C PHE A 238 4.53 -2.52 -11.47
N GLY A 239 4.32 -3.70 -10.88
CA GLY A 239 3.43 -4.68 -11.44
C GLY A 239 1.95 -4.27 -11.32
N GLY A 240 1.62 -3.34 -10.42
CA GLY A 240 0.28 -2.75 -10.24
C GLY A 240 -0.23 -2.19 -11.56
N LEU A 241 0.68 -1.68 -12.38
CA LEU A 241 0.42 -1.28 -13.76
C LEU A 241 0.51 -2.49 -14.72
N SER A 242 1.70 -3.07 -14.87
CA SER A 242 1.96 -4.29 -15.66
C SER A 242 3.33 -4.87 -15.31
N SER A 243 3.51 -6.18 -15.50
CA SER A 243 4.84 -6.82 -15.40
C SER A 243 5.53 -6.95 -16.77
N ARG A 244 5.01 -6.25 -17.79
CA ARG A 244 5.51 -6.29 -19.17
C ARG A 244 5.71 -4.85 -19.62
N TYR A 245 6.96 -4.44 -19.74
CA TYR A 245 7.31 -3.06 -20.09
C TYR A 245 6.70 -2.61 -21.42
N HIS A 246 6.53 -3.50 -22.41
CA HIS A 246 5.90 -3.15 -23.69
C HIS A 246 4.43 -2.76 -23.53
N HIS A 247 3.71 -3.32 -22.54
CA HIS A 247 2.34 -2.89 -22.24
C HIS A 247 2.31 -1.51 -21.59
N VAL A 248 3.28 -1.21 -20.72
CA VAL A 248 3.44 0.13 -20.14
C VAL A 248 3.78 1.14 -21.23
N GLN A 249 4.77 0.83 -22.08
CA GLN A 249 5.17 1.69 -23.18
C GLN A 249 4.01 1.94 -24.16
N LYS A 250 3.21 0.91 -24.49
CA LYS A 250 2.03 1.05 -25.32
C LYS A 250 0.96 1.92 -24.66
N LEU A 251 0.64 1.70 -23.39
CA LEU A 251 -0.28 2.56 -22.62
C LEU A 251 0.16 4.04 -22.70
N LEU A 252 1.43 4.33 -22.45
CA LEU A 252 1.92 5.72 -22.45
C LEU A 252 1.96 6.36 -23.84
N LYS A 253 2.04 5.56 -24.91
CA LYS A 253 1.94 6.03 -26.31
C LYS A 253 0.48 6.28 -26.70
N ASP A 254 -0.41 5.36 -26.35
CA ASP A 254 -1.81 5.41 -26.73
C ASP A 254 -2.58 6.51 -25.98
N TYR A 255 -2.13 6.87 -24.76
CA TYR A 255 -2.82 7.82 -23.88
C TYR A 255 -1.91 8.99 -23.45
N PRO A 256 -1.73 10.00 -24.33
CA PRO A 256 -0.77 11.10 -24.11
C PRO A 256 -1.16 12.08 -22.99
N ALA A 257 -2.39 12.00 -22.47
CA ALA A 257 -2.81 12.75 -21.27
C ALA A 257 -2.04 12.30 -20.02
N ILE A 258 -1.57 11.04 -19.98
CA ILE A 258 -0.66 10.57 -18.94
C ILE A 258 0.70 11.18 -19.22
N LYS A 259 1.11 12.12 -18.37
CA LYS A 259 2.38 12.84 -18.47
C LYS A 259 3.40 12.36 -17.47
N LYS A 260 2.96 11.82 -16.32
CA LYS A 260 3.82 11.23 -15.31
C LYS A 260 3.27 9.90 -14.81
N VAL A 261 4.16 9.02 -14.35
CA VAL A 261 3.80 7.77 -13.66
C VAL A 261 4.44 7.78 -12.27
N ALA A 262 3.61 7.79 -11.24
CA ALA A 262 4.03 7.66 -9.85
C ALA A 262 3.88 6.20 -9.41
N VAL A 263 4.98 5.55 -9.07
CA VAL A 263 5.00 4.19 -8.53
C VAL A 263 5.31 4.26 -7.04
N ASP A 264 4.28 4.11 -6.21
CA ASP A 264 4.42 3.98 -4.76
C ASP A 264 4.82 2.54 -4.45
N THR A 265 6.10 2.34 -4.11
CA THR A 265 6.66 1.05 -3.70
C THR A 265 6.75 0.93 -2.18
N PHE A 266 5.96 1.67 -1.40
CA PHE A 266 5.88 1.53 0.06
C PHE A 266 5.68 0.09 0.53
N MET A 267 4.99 -0.74 -0.26
CA MET A 267 4.82 -2.14 0.10
C MET A 267 6.10 -2.98 -0.06
N ILE A 268 7.17 -2.41 -0.62
CA ILE A 268 8.39 -3.10 -1.02
C ILE A 268 9.61 -2.33 -0.51
N SER A 269 9.90 -1.12 -1.01
CA SER A 269 11.15 -0.42 -0.72
C SER A 269 11.01 0.93 -0.02
N ASP A 270 9.80 1.34 0.39
CA ASP A 270 9.56 2.69 0.92
C ASP A 270 10.16 3.76 0.00
N GLU A 271 9.90 3.62 -1.30
CA GLU A 271 10.32 4.58 -2.32
C GLU A 271 9.11 5.04 -3.14
N LEU A 272 9.15 6.29 -3.59
CA LEU A 272 8.21 6.82 -4.56
C LEU A 272 9.01 7.15 -5.80
N PHE A 273 8.70 6.48 -6.90
CA PHE A 273 9.30 6.81 -8.19
C PHE A 273 8.31 7.66 -8.99
N ILE A 274 8.72 8.86 -9.37
CA ILE A 274 7.95 9.70 -10.29
C ILE A 274 8.74 9.76 -11.59
N TYR A 275 8.20 9.13 -12.62
CA TYR A 275 8.79 9.15 -13.95
C TYR A 275 8.06 10.12 -14.86
N ASP A 276 8.80 10.86 -15.68
CA ASP A 276 8.21 11.48 -16.86
C ASP A 276 7.90 10.42 -17.91
N THR A 277 6.77 10.56 -18.58
CA THR A 277 6.38 9.58 -19.61
C THR A 277 7.24 9.67 -20.85
N ASP A 278 7.81 10.83 -21.15
CA ASP A 278 8.71 10.96 -22.31
C ASP A 278 10.05 10.27 -22.03
N ASP A 279 10.55 10.35 -20.78
CA ASP A 279 11.72 9.58 -20.33
C ASP A 279 11.44 8.07 -20.38
N LEU A 280 10.27 7.62 -19.91
CA LEU A 280 9.89 6.20 -19.99
C LEU A 280 9.78 5.71 -21.45
N LYS A 281 9.28 6.55 -22.38
CA LYS A 281 9.20 6.16 -23.79
C LYS A 281 10.58 6.05 -24.43
N ALA A 282 11.51 6.93 -24.05
CA ALA A 282 12.85 7.03 -24.64
C ALA A 282 13.87 6.07 -24.01
N ASN A 283 13.72 5.72 -22.73
CA ASN A 283 14.72 4.95 -21.98
C ASN A 283 14.24 3.54 -21.63
N ALA A 284 14.75 2.55 -22.35
CA ALA A 284 14.44 1.14 -22.12
C ALA A 284 14.82 0.65 -20.71
N SER A 285 15.89 1.17 -20.10
CA SER A 285 16.33 0.73 -18.77
C SER A 285 15.38 1.17 -17.65
N LEU A 286 14.72 2.32 -17.79
CA LEU A 286 13.66 2.75 -16.86
C LEU A 286 12.43 1.84 -17.00
N LEU A 287 12.09 1.46 -18.23
CA LEU A 287 11.02 0.53 -18.55
C LEU A 287 11.28 -0.89 -18.03
N GLU A 288 12.54 -1.34 -17.96
CA GLU A 288 12.90 -2.65 -17.43
C GLU A 288 12.49 -2.84 -15.97
N ARG A 289 12.34 -1.77 -15.18
CA ARG A 289 11.79 -1.85 -13.81
C ARG A 289 10.37 -2.41 -13.78
N PHE A 290 9.61 -2.25 -14.88
CA PHE A 290 8.29 -2.86 -15.05
C PHE A 290 8.35 -4.31 -15.54
N ASN A 291 9.52 -4.85 -15.88
CA ASN A 291 9.70 -6.25 -16.25
C ASN A 291 9.82 -7.13 -14.99
N CYS A 292 8.84 -7.06 -14.11
CA CYS A 292 8.79 -7.78 -12.82
C CYS A 292 8.51 -9.29 -12.99
N ARG A 293 9.24 -10.00 -13.87
CA ARG A 293 9.09 -11.45 -14.10
C ARG A 293 9.69 -12.31 -12.99
N TYR A 294 10.35 -11.71 -12.00
CA TYR A 294 10.70 -12.42 -10.78
C TYR A 294 9.39 -12.76 -10.04
N LYS A 295 9.11 -14.07 -9.95
CA LYS A 295 7.95 -14.76 -9.35
C LYS A 295 6.77 -13.87 -8.96
N LEU A 296 5.62 -14.13 -9.62
CA LEU A 296 4.25 -13.72 -9.25
C LEU A 296 4.16 -13.03 -7.87
N MET A 297 4.42 -11.73 -7.84
CA MET A 297 4.42 -10.97 -6.59
C MET A 297 2.97 -10.75 -6.16
N GLN A 298 2.56 -11.49 -5.13
CA GLN A 298 1.17 -11.63 -4.72
C GLN A 298 0.72 -10.44 -3.87
N ARG A 299 0.24 -9.36 -4.52
CA ARG A 299 0.19 -7.98 -3.98
C ARG A 299 -0.40 -7.72 -2.60
N LEU A 300 -1.21 -8.66 -2.12
CA LEU A 300 -1.74 -8.83 -0.78
C LEU A 300 -2.32 -10.25 -0.73
N LYS A 301 -2.22 -10.92 0.42
CA LYS A 301 -3.13 -11.98 0.85
C LYS A 301 -4.15 -11.42 1.83
#